data_AF-A0A838P2C5-F1
#
_entry.id   AF-A0A838P2C5-F1
#
_cell.length_a   1.000
_cell.length_b   1.000
_cell.length_c   1.000
_cell.angle_alpha   90.00
_cell.angle_beta   90.00
_cell.angle_gamma   90.00
#
_symmetry.space_group_name_H-M   'P 1'
#
loop_
_entity.id
_entity.type
_entity.pdbx_description
1 polymer ?
#
loop_
_entity_poly.entity_id
_entity_poly.type
_entity_poly.pdbx_seq_one_letter_code
_entity_poly.pdbx_strand_id
1 'polypeptide(L)'
;MTTPADAASRAPEGQLRQGGRAVLLALYTALRSLKLYPVENTTVQKAIDELDAVARALVAVESDLEIRLAGDFIFVNATRLRLELDNYASFSHILGVLRTFDIGALRIHSTVRRQEWQIFLSLLLSLSEKEKPEARFDELTQRLGAGKVQGLELERAAHGEGGSTSEQSKQAAKRVYSQGVAVTKDVITGVRLGRTTSVKKVKRAVQLIVDQVLNNETSLVGLTTLRDYDEYSFTHSVNVCIFSVALGKKLGLSRLQLYDLGMTALLHDVGKARVPVEILNKTTGLDEQEWKIMQGHPWMGALTLFSLRAHDEIPYRAILVAHEHHMKVDLSGYPRPIRPRTMGIFSRIVAVADGFDAATTRRSYQTVAIEPDQVLKEMWSNPKRGYDTVLVKALINLIGVYPVGTCVILDTFEVAVVAGPSPDGQQLNRPMVRIAITADGGAVPPPGELVALTEQDETGACRRSIVKVTDPTRYGLTVGDYFV
;
A
#
# COMPACT_ATOMS: atom_id res chain seq x y z
N MET A 1 -10.58 -39.32 -4.32
CA MET A 1 -9.48 -39.92 -5.09
C MET A 1 -9.01 -38.88 -6.09
N THR A 2 -7.96 -38.14 -5.72
CA THR A 2 -7.26 -37.21 -6.62
C THR A 2 -6.41 -38.01 -7.59
N THR A 3 -6.58 -37.75 -8.89
CA THR A 3 -5.89 -38.42 -9.99
C THR A 3 -4.37 -38.17 -9.92
N PRO A 4 -3.53 -39.17 -10.28
CA PRO A 4 -2.06 -39.07 -10.22
C PRO A 4 -1.45 -38.05 -11.20
N ALA A 5 -2.24 -37.44 -12.09
CA ALA A 5 -1.79 -36.39 -13.01
C ALA A 5 -1.58 -35.02 -12.32
N ASP A 6 -2.21 -34.77 -11.16
CA ASP A 6 -2.15 -33.49 -10.45
C ASP A 6 -0.93 -33.34 -9.51
N ALA A 7 -0.17 -34.43 -9.33
CA ALA A 7 1.05 -34.45 -8.50
C ALA A 7 2.32 -34.08 -9.29
N ALA A 8 2.34 -34.33 -10.61
CA ALA A 8 3.51 -34.11 -11.45
C ALA A 8 3.73 -32.62 -11.82
N SER A 9 2.67 -31.80 -11.86
CA SER A 9 2.77 -30.36 -12.17
C SER A 9 3.24 -29.48 -11.00
N ARG A 10 3.19 -29.99 -9.76
CA ARG A 10 3.60 -29.25 -8.54
C ARG A 10 5.08 -29.39 -8.19
N ALA A 11 5.75 -30.42 -8.68
CA ALA A 11 7.17 -30.68 -8.43
C ALA A 11 8.12 -29.63 -9.04
N PRO A 12 7.97 -29.19 -10.31
CA PRO A 12 8.89 -28.22 -10.91
C PRO A 12 8.80 -26.82 -10.27
N GLU A 13 7.60 -26.33 -9.94
CA GLU A 13 7.44 -25.03 -9.27
C GLU A 13 8.08 -24.97 -7.88
N GLY A 14 8.04 -26.08 -7.12
CA GLY A 14 8.66 -26.15 -5.78
C GLY A 14 10.19 -26.09 -5.86
N GLN A 15 10.76 -26.79 -6.84
CA GLN A 15 12.20 -26.85 -7.08
C GLN A 15 12.74 -25.50 -7.56
N LEU A 16 11.99 -24.78 -8.40
CA LEU A 16 12.33 -23.45 -8.87
C LEU A 16 12.31 -22.40 -7.75
N ARG A 17 11.33 -22.48 -6.84
CA ARG A 17 11.26 -21.60 -5.66
C ARG A 17 12.43 -21.83 -4.71
N GLN A 18 12.75 -23.09 -4.43
CA GLN A 18 13.85 -23.44 -3.54
C GLN A 18 15.21 -23.07 -4.15
N GLY A 19 15.42 -23.40 -5.44
CA GLY A 19 16.64 -23.06 -6.17
C GLY A 19 16.81 -21.55 -6.33
N GLY A 20 15.76 -20.83 -6.75
CA GLY A 20 15.80 -19.37 -6.90
C GLY A 20 16.14 -18.64 -5.60
N ARG A 21 15.62 -19.13 -4.47
CA ARG A 21 15.98 -18.63 -3.13
C ARG A 21 17.45 -18.89 -2.80
N ALA A 22 17.97 -20.06 -3.14
CA ALA A 22 19.38 -20.39 -2.92
C ALA A 22 20.31 -19.49 -3.73
N VAL A 23 19.96 -19.20 -5.01
CA VAL A 23 20.73 -18.27 -5.85
C VAL A 23 20.80 -16.87 -5.23
N LEU A 24 19.68 -16.35 -4.75
CA LEU A 24 19.65 -15.03 -4.09
C LEU A 24 20.45 -15.02 -2.79
N LEU A 25 20.37 -16.05 -1.97
CA LEU A 25 21.17 -16.15 -0.74
C LEU A 25 22.67 -16.20 -1.03
N ALA A 26 23.08 -16.96 -2.05
CA ALA A 26 24.46 -17.02 -2.48
C ALA A 26 24.93 -15.65 -3.03
N LEU A 27 24.09 -14.97 -3.80
CA LEU A 27 24.36 -13.63 -4.34
C LEU A 27 24.56 -12.60 -3.22
N TYR A 28 23.68 -12.61 -2.22
CA TYR A 28 23.79 -11.78 -1.02
C TYR A 28 25.10 -12.04 -0.27
N THR A 29 25.44 -13.32 -0.06
CA THR A 29 26.63 -13.74 0.68
C THR A 29 27.92 -13.32 -0.05
N ALA A 30 27.93 -13.44 -1.38
CA ALA A 30 29.04 -12.99 -2.20
C ALA A 30 29.22 -11.46 -2.14
N LEU A 31 28.14 -10.68 -2.30
CA LEU A 31 28.18 -9.21 -2.17
C LEU A 31 28.67 -8.76 -0.78
N ARG A 32 28.17 -9.39 0.28
CA ARG A 32 28.55 -9.05 1.65
C ARG A 32 30.02 -9.40 1.95
N SER A 33 30.50 -10.55 1.48
CA SER A 33 31.89 -10.94 1.61
C SER A 33 32.81 -9.98 0.87
N LEU A 34 32.47 -9.60 -0.36
CA LEU A 34 33.23 -8.68 -1.20
C LEU A 34 33.32 -7.26 -0.60
N LYS A 35 32.28 -6.84 0.14
CA LYS A 35 32.27 -5.57 0.87
C LYS A 35 33.23 -5.56 2.06
N LEU A 36 33.48 -6.72 2.67
CA LEU A 36 34.29 -6.86 3.88
C LEU A 36 35.75 -7.21 3.60
N TYR A 37 36.03 -7.88 2.48
CA TYR A 37 37.34 -8.42 2.15
C TYR A 37 37.69 -8.18 0.67
N PRO A 38 38.99 -8.06 0.34
CA PRO A 38 39.43 -7.97 -1.05
C PRO A 38 39.09 -9.23 -1.84
N VAL A 39 39.05 -9.11 -3.16
CA VAL A 39 38.56 -10.17 -4.07
C VAL A 39 39.38 -11.45 -3.93
N GLU A 40 40.67 -11.36 -3.64
CA GLU A 40 41.60 -12.49 -3.49
C GLU A 40 41.36 -13.30 -2.20
N ASN A 41 40.55 -12.80 -1.27
CA ASN A 41 40.30 -13.46 0.01
C ASN A 41 39.59 -14.81 -0.19
N THR A 42 40.07 -15.85 0.50
CA THR A 42 39.52 -17.22 0.41
C THR A 42 38.02 -17.29 0.74
N THR A 43 37.51 -16.46 1.64
CA THR A 43 36.07 -16.39 1.97
C THR A 43 35.25 -15.84 0.82
N VAL A 44 35.75 -14.82 0.13
CA VAL A 44 35.11 -14.22 -1.05
C VAL A 44 35.10 -15.21 -2.20
N GLN A 45 36.25 -15.85 -2.46
CA GLN A 45 36.39 -16.84 -3.52
C GLN A 45 35.40 -18.01 -3.31
N LYS A 46 35.29 -18.53 -2.08
CA LYS A 46 34.29 -19.56 -1.73
C LYS A 46 32.84 -19.11 -1.96
N ALA A 47 32.49 -17.89 -1.59
CA ALA A 47 31.13 -17.37 -1.78
C ALA A 47 30.77 -17.21 -3.27
N ILE A 48 31.74 -16.84 -4.12
CA ILE A 48 31.56 -16.78 -5.57
C ILE A 48 31.43 -18.20 -6.17
N ASP A 49 32.22 -19.16 -5.68
CA ASP A 49 32.14 -20.56 -6.12
C ASP A 49 30.77 -21.17 -5.77
N GLU A 50 30.23 -20.86 -4.58
CA GLU A 50 28.89 -21.29 -4.16
C GLU A 50 27.79 -20.66 -5.03
N LEU A 51 27.89 -19.36 -5.34
CA LEU A 51 26.96 -18.70 -6.27
C LEU A 51 26.98 -19.33 -7.66
N ASP A 52 28.16 -19.58 -8.22
CA ASP A 52 28.31 -20.22 -9.54
C ASP A 52 27.70 -21.64 -9.53
N ALA A 53 27.99 -22.44 -8.49
CA ALA A 53 27.46 -23.79 -8.37
C ALA A 53 25.91 -23.81 -8.29
N VAL A 54 25.31 -22.95 -7.46
CA VAL A 54 23.86 -22.89 -7.28
C VAL A 54 23.17 -22.34 -8.53
N ALA A 55 23.75 -21.30 -9.17
CA ALA A 55 23.21 -20.76 -10.42
C ALA A 55 23.25 -21.80 -11.54
N ARG A 56 24.37 -22.51 -11.73
CA ARG A 56 24.49 -23.60 -12.72
C ARG A 56 23.50 -24.73 -12.48
N ALA A 57 23.31 -25.14 -11.22
CA ALA A 57 22.39 -26.20 -10.87
C ALA A 57 20.94 -25.85 -11.27
N LEU A 58 20.56 -24.57 -11.14
CA LEU A 58 19.23 -24.11 -11.52
C LEU A 58 19.08 -23.89 -13.03
N VAL A 59 20.11 -23.33 -13.68
CA VAL A 59 20.11 -23.12 -15.15
C VAL A 59 20.11 -24.45 -15.90
N ALA A 60 20.75 -25.50 -15.38
CA ALA A 60 20.72 -26.84 -15.97
C ALA A 60 19.30 -27.45 -16.02
N VAL A 61 18.37 -26.98 -15.19
CA VAL A 61 16.98 -27.44 -15.15
C VAL A 61 16.09 -26.60 -16.07
N GLU A 62 16.32 -25.29 -16.17
CA GLU A 62 15.39 -24.33 -16.81
C GLU A 62 15.88 -23.76 -18.16
N SER A 63 17.06 -24.18 -18.64
CA SER A 63 17.74 -23.66 -19.85
C SER A 63 18.29 -22.24 -19.69
N ASP A 64 17.48 -21.31 -19.20
CA ASP A 64 17.85 -19.93 -18.85
C ASP A 64 17.17 -19.50 -17.54
N LEU A 65 17.87 -18.68 -16.76
CA LEU A 65 17.42 -18.20 -15.46
C LEU A 65 17.27 -16.68 -15.46
N GLU A 66 16.04 -16.19 -15.38
CA GLU A 66 15.74 -14.76 -15.26
C GLU A 66 15.38 -14.40 -13.83
N ILE A 67 16.10 -13.46 -13.23
CA ILE A 67 15.74 -12.82 -11.96
C ILE A 67 15.15 -11.45 -12.29
N ARG A 68 13.83 -11.32 -12.24
CA ARG A 68 13.12 -10.08 -12.59
C ARG A 68 12.59 -9.38 -11.35
N LEU A 69 12.73 -8.06 -11.35
CA LEU A 69 12.13 -7.18 -10.35
C LEU A 69 10.82 -6.58 -10.86
N ALA A 70 9.76 -6.75 -10.09
CA ALA A 70 8.49 -6.07 -10.33
C ALA A 70 7.95 -5.52 -9.01
N GLY A 71 8.07 -4.20 -8.83
CA GLY A 71 7.85 -3.56 -7.53
C GLY A 71 8.82 -4.10 -6.49
N ASP A 72 8.33 -4.48 -5.31
CA ASP A 72 9.11 -5.12 -4.23
C ASP A 72 9.21 -6.66 -4.37
N PHE A 73 8.79 -7.24 -5.49
CA PHE A 73 8.83 -8.68 -5.71
C PHE A 73 9.98 -9.09 -6.62
N ILE A 74 10.58 -10.21 -6.28
CA ILE A 74 11.55 -10.90 -7.12
C ILE A 74 10.83 -12.11 -7.74
N PHE A 75 10.88 -12.16 -9.07
CA PHE A 75 10.46 -13.30 -9.87
C PHE A 75 11.68 -14.03 -10.34
N VAL A 76 11.63 -15.35 -10.28
CA VAL A 76 12.59 -16.23 -10.94
C VAL A 76 11.84 -16.91 -12.07
N ASN A 77 12.20 -16.58 -13.31
CA ASN A 77 11.39 -16.82 -14.50
C ASN A 77 9.95 -16.29 -14.26
N ALA A 78 8.92 -17.11 -14.49
CA ALA A 78 7.53 -16.76 -14.20
C ALA A 78 7.13 -16.96 -12.71
N THR A 79 8.02 -17.51 -11.88
CA THR A 79 7.68 -17.91 -10.52
C THR A 79 8.05 -16.83 -9.51
N ARG A 80 7.03 -16.30 -8.83
CA ARG A 80 7.23 -15.35 -7.73
C ARG A 80 7.88 -16.04 -6.53
N LEU A 81 8.98 -15.48 -6.04
CA LEU A 81 9.56 -15.89 -4.77
C LEU A 81 8.78 -15.25 -3.61
N ARG A 82 8.32 -16.08 -2.68
CA ARG A 82 7.62 -15.61 -1.48
C ARG A 82 8.65 -15.22 -0.43
N LEU A 83 8.56 -13.98 0.05
CA LEU A 83 9.42 -13.48 1.14
C LEU A 83 9.02 -14.15 2.46
N GLU A 84 9.92 -14.94 3.01
CA GLU A 84 9.85 -15.52 4.36
C GLU A 84 10.69 -14.69 5.35
N LEU A 85 10.34 -14.72 6.63
CA LEU A 85 10.96 -13.88 7.67
C LEU A 85 12.47 -14.13 7.85
N ASP A 86 12.93 -15.36 7.58
CA ASP A 86 14.30 -15.82 7.68
C ASP A 86 15.23 -15.24 6.59
N ASN A 87 14.69 -14.89 5.41
CA ASN A 87 15.49 -14.42 4.27
C ASN A 87 15.25 -12.95 3.89
N TYR A 88 14.38 -12.24 4.62
CA TYR A 88 13.97 -10.88 4.31
C TYR A 88 15.14 -9.90 4.17
N ALA A 89 16.12 -9.96 5.08
CA ALA A 89 17.28 -9.06 5.05
C ALA A 89 18.14 -9.26 3.79
N SER A 90 18.35 -10.51 3.36
CA SER A 90 19.11 -10.85 2.16
C SER A 90 18.38 -10.38 0.89
N PHE A 91 17.07 -10.63 0.82
CA PHE A 91 16.24 -10.26 -0.34
C PHE A 91 16.09 -8.73 -0.46
N SER A 92 15.84 -8.04 0.66
CA SER A 92 15.75 -6.57 0.68
C SER A 92 17.08 -5.92 0.27
N HIS A 93 18.22 -6.52 0.63
CA HIS A 93 19.52 -6.01 0.22
C HIS A 93 19.72 -6.14 -1.29
N ILE A 94 19.41 -7.30 -1.88
CA ILE A 94 19.52 -7.52 -3.32
C ILE A 94 18.58 -6.59 -4.10
N LEU A 95 17.33 -6.44 -3.64
CA LEU A 95 16.37 -5.48 -4.20
C LEU A 95 16.93 -4.06 -4.18
N GLY A 96 17.53 -3.65 -3.06
CA GLY A 96 18.16 -2.34 -2.93
C GLY A 96 19.32 -2.15 -3.92
N VAL A 97 20.21 -3.15 -4.04
CA VAL A 97 21.34 -3.11 -4.98
C VAL A 97 20.84 -2.99 -6.42
N LEU A 98 19.96 -3.88 -6.86
CA LEU A 98 19.44 -3.86 -8.25
C LEU A 98 18.72 -2.54 -8.58
N ARG A 99 17.94 -1.99 -7.65
CA ARG A 99 17.30 -0.67 -7.81
C ARG A 99 18.30 0.48 -7.89
N THR A 100 19.36 0.42 -7.09
CA THR A 100 20.43 1.45 -7.07
C THR A 100 21.13 1.56 -8.43
N PHE A 101 21.09 0.47 -9.21
CA PHE A 101 21.66 0.35 -10.55
C PHE A 101 20.61 0.40 -11.67
N ASP A 102 19.33 0.67 -11.35
CA ASP A 102 18.23 0.68 -12.32
C ASP A 102 18.07 -0.64 -13.13
N ILE A 103 18.37 -1.78 -12.47
CA ILE A 103 18.26 -3.12 -13.06
C ILE A 103 16.85 -3.67 -12.82
N GLY A 104 16.11 -3.90 -13.91
CA GLY A 104 14.78 -4.50 -13.92
C GLY A 104 14.79 -6.02 -14.04
N ALA A 105 15.76 -6.58 -14.76
CA ALA A 105 15.98 -8.02 -14.81
C ALA A 105 17.47 -8.37 -14.95
N LEU A 106 17.85 -9.50 -14.36
CA LEU A 106 19.15 -10.14 -14.52
C LEU A 106 18.89 -11.52 -15.13
N ARG A 107 19.30 -11.72 -16.39
CA ARG A 107 19.25 -13.02 -17.05
C ARG A 107 20.61 -13.70 -16.97
N ILE A 108 20.59 -14.95 -16.55
CA ILE A 108 21.75 -15.81 -16.35
C ILE A 108 21.64 -16.93 -17.38
N HIS A 109 22.51 -16.87 -18.37
CA HIS A 109 22.58 -17.83 -19.46
C HIS A 109 23.37 -19.07 -19.04
N SER A 110 23.11 -20.21 -19.67
CA SER A 110 23.85 -21.47 -19.44
C SER A 110 25.37 -21.38 -19.67
N THR A 111 25.80 -20.38 -20.42
CA THR A 111 27.21 -20.09 -20.72
C THR A 111 27.94 -19.30 -19.63
N VAL A 112 27.26 -18.88 -18.56
CA VAL A 112 27.87 -18.08 -17.48
C VAL A 112 29.09 -18.79 -16.91
N ARG A 113 30.17 -18.02 -16.71
CA ARG A 113 31.42 -18.50 -16.11
C ARG A 113 31.64 -17.87 -14.75
N ARG A 114 32.30 -18.61 -13.87
CA ARG A 114 32.68 -18.16 -12.53
C ARG A 114 33.43 -16.81 -12.52
N GLN A 115 34.28 -16.55 -13.51
CA GLN A 115 34.98 -15.27 -13.66
C GLN A 115 34.03 -14.10 -13.94
N GLU A 116 32.90 -14.34 -14.61
CA GLU A 116 31.92 -13.32 -14.95
C GLU A 116 31.14 -12.86 -13.71
N TRP A 117 30.84 -13.76 -12.78
CA TRP A 117 30.31 -13.42 -11.45
C TRP A 117 31.25 -12.50 -10.68
N GLN A 118 32.55 -12.79 -10.67
CA GLN A 118 33.55 -11.97 -9.98
C GLN A 118 33.61 -10.55 -10.56
N ILE A 119 33.59 -10.42 -11.90
CA ILE A 119 33.58 -9.12 -12.57
C ILE A 119 32.29 -8.36 -12.23
N PHE A 120 31.13 -9.01 -12.37
CA PHE A 120 29.83 -8.41 -12.09
C PHE A 120 29.71 -7.88 -10.66
N LEU A 121 30.05 -8.69 -9.66
CA LEU A 121 29.96 -8.31 -8.25
C LEU A 121 30.93 -7.18 -7.89
N SER A 122 32.14 -7.19 -8.47
CA SER A 122 33.14 -6.13 -8.26
C SER A 122 32.72 -4.80 -8.88
N LEU A 123 32.05 -4.84 -10.03
CA LEU A 123 31.48 -3.65 -10.66
C LEU A 123 30.30 -3.10 -9.86
N LEU A 124 29.41 -3.95 -9.36
CA LEU A 124 28.30 -3.52 -8.49
C LEU A 124 28.81 -2.83 -7.22
N LEU A 125 29.88 -3.34 -6.60
CA LEU A 125 30.44 -2.71 -5.40
C LEU A 125 31.11 -1.37 -5.73
N SER A 126 32.02 -1.35 -6.71
CA SER A 126 32.80 -0.15 -7.05
C SER A 126 31.97 1.02 -7.60
N LEU A 127 30.90 0.73 -8.34
CA LEU A 127 30.02 1.76 -8.90
C LEU A 127 28.97 2.25 -7.89
N SER A 128 28.69 1.48 -6.84
CA SER A 128 27.75 1.88 -5.79
C SER A 128 28.24 3.07 -4.94
N GLU A 129 29.56 3.31 -4.92
CA GLU A 129 30.21 4.39 -4.16
C GLU A 129 30.24 5.74 -4.89
N LYS A 130 29.85 5.81 -6.17
CA LYS A 130 29.86 7.06 -6.97
C LYS A 130 28.54 7.82 -6.90
N GLU A 131 28.56 9.15 -6.87
CA GLU A 131 27.39 9.99 -6.52
C GLU A 131 26.25 10.08 -7.53
N LYS A 132 26.44 9.80 -8.84
CA LYS A 132 25.39 10.01 -9.86
C LYS A 132 24.58 8.74 -10.14
N PRO A 133 23.30 8.62 -9.71
CA PRO A 133 22.51 7.39 -9.86
C PRO A 133 22.07 7.12 -11.31
N GLU A 134 21.78 8.18 -12.07
CA GLU A 134 21.16 8.12 -13.40
C GLU A 134 22.04 7.46 -14.48
N ALA A 135 23.36 7.45 -14.29
CA ALA A 135 24.33 6.91 -15.25
C ALA A 135 24.86 5.51 -14.86
N ARG A 136 24.42 4.95 -13.71
CA ARG A 136 25.00 3.71 -13.18
C ARG A 136 24.69 2.48 -14.02
N PHE A 137 23.48 2.38 -14.59
CA PHE A 137 23.10 1.26 -15.48
C PHE A 137 23.95 1.24 -16.75
N ASP A 138 24.10 2.40 -17.39
CA ASP A 138 24.84 2.54 -18.64
C ASP A 138 26.35 2.30 -18.42
N GLU A 139 26.91 2.83 -17.32
CA GLU A 139 28.33 2.59 -16.96
C GLU A 139 28.57 1.12 -16.58
N LEU A 140 27.64 0.47 -15.87
CA LEU A 140 27.72 -0.96 -15.53
C LEU A 140 27.70 -1.82 -16.80
N THR A 141 26.75 -1.58 -17.70
CA THR A 141 26.59 -2.35 -18.94
C THR A 141 27.81 -2.17 -19.86
N GLN A 142 28.32 -0.94 -19.98
CA GLN A 142 29.54 -0.66 -20.75
C GLN A 142 30.76 -1.40 -20.19
N ARG A 143 30.95 -1.41 -18.87
CA ARG A 143 32.08 -2.09 -18.22
C ARG A 143 31.96 -3.61 -18.28
N LEU A 144 30.74 -4.16 -18.21
CA LEU A 144 30.49 -5.59 -18.41
C LEU A 144 30.86 -6.02 -19.84
N GLY A 145 30.50 -5.20 -20.84
CA GLY A 145 30.91 -5.40 -22.24
C GLY A 145 32.43 -5.38 -22.42
N ALA A 146 33.11 -4.40 -21.83
CA ALA A 146 34.58 -4.32 -21.86
C ALA A 146 35.26 -5.51 -21.16
N GLY A 147 34.64 -6.03 -20.09
CA GLY A 147 35.06 -7.23 -19.37
C GLY A 147 34.76 -8.55 -20.07
N LYS A 148 34.17 -8.53 -21.28
CA LYS A 148 33.74 -9.72 -22.06
C LYS A 148 32.80 -10.65 -21.28
N VAL A 149 31.92 -10.07 -20.45
CA VAL A 149 30.84 -10.81 -19.77
C VAL A 149 29.73 -11.06 -20.78
N GLN A 150 29.40 -12.34 -21.03
CA GLN A 150 28.41 -12.75 -22.04
C GLN A 150 27.30 -13.63 -21.46
N GLY A 151 27.55 -14.29 -20.32
CA GLY A 151 26.59 -15.15 -19.66
C GLY A 151 25.66 -14.43 -18.68
N LEU A 152 25.86 -13.13 -18.45
CA LEU A 152 24.99 -12.27 -17.63
C LEU A 152 24.47 -11.12 -18.48
N GLU A 153 23.15 -11.04 -18.62
CA GLU A 153 22.47 -9.99 -19.36
C GLU A 153 21.60 -9.17 -18.41
N LEU A 154 21.68 -7.84 -18.53
CA LEU A 154 20.95 -6.90 -17.70
C LEU A 154 19.89 -6.20 -18.54
N GLU A 155 18.67 -6.17 -18.01
CA GLU A 155 17.57 -5.38 -18.57
C GLU A 155 17.32 -4.20 -17.65
N ARG A 156 17.17 -3.00 -18.23
CA ARG A 156 16.87 -1.78 -17.48
C ARG A 156 15.48 -1.89 -16.87
N ALA A 157 15.27 -1.31 -15.69
CA ALA A 157 13.92 -1.21 -15.16
C ALA A 157 13.05 -0.41 -16.14
N ALA A 158 11.88 -0.94 -16.48
CA ALA A 158 10.95 -0.27 -17.37
C ALA A 158 10.43 1.02 -16.72
N HIS A 159 11.11 2.14 -16.99
CA HIS A 159 10.62 3.48 -16.69
C HIS A 159 9.54 3.85 -17.73
N GLY A 160 8.31 3.44 -17.46
CA GLY A 160 7.11 4.06 -18.01
C GLY A 160 6.71 3.70 -19.45
N GLU A 161 6.15 2.50 -19.64
CA GLU A 161 4.95 2.30 -20.47
C GLU A 161 3.92 1.49 -19.66
N GLY A 162 2.86 2.18 -19.23
CA GLY A 162 1.92 1.76 -18.20
C GLY A 162 0.86 0.75 -18.64
N GLY A 163 1.25 -0.39 -19.21
CA GLY A 163 0.27 -1.41 -19.66
C GLY A 163 0.02 -2.57 -18.69
N SER A 164 1.06 -3.27 -18.22
CA SER A 164 0.88 -4.59 -17.61
C SER A 164 1.08 -4.64 -16.09
N THR A 165 2.10 -3.98 -15.53
CA THR A 165 2.43 -4.07 -14.08
C THR A 165 1.56 -3.15 -13.22
N SER A 166 1.21 -1.95 -13.72
CA SER A 166 0.28 -1.02 -13.06
C SER A 166 -1.12 -1.63 -13.00
N GLU A 167 -1.61 -2.19 -14.11
CA GLU A 167 -2.90 -2.86 -14.17
C GLU A 167 -2.94 -4.13 -13.31
N GLN A 168 -1.90 -4.96 -13.30
CA GLN A 168 -1.86 -6.12 -12.41
C GLN A 168 -1.84 -5.73 -10.93
N SER A 169 -1.12 -4.67 -10.55
CA SER A 169 -1.10 -4.15 -9.18
C SER A 169 -2.44 -3.54 -8.77
N LYS A 170 -3.07 -2.75 -9.65
CA LYS A 170 -4.42 -2.21 -9.47
C LYS A 170 -5.46 -3.33 -9.35
N GLN A 171 -5.39 -4.36 -10.21
CA GLN A 171 -6.27 -5.52 -10.16
C GLN A 171 -6.08 -6.32 -8.87
N ALA A 172 -4.84 -6.51 -8.42
CA ALA A 172 -4.55 -7.15 -7.14
C ALA A 172 -5.12 -6.35 -5.96
N ALA A 173 -4.92 -5.02 -5.95
CA ALA A 173 -5.50 -4.13 -4.95
C ALA A 173 -7.03 -4.19 -4.95
N LYS A 174 -7.66 -4.19 -6.13
CA LYS A 174 -9.13 -4.31 -6.29
C LYS A 174 -9.63 -5.63 -5.72
N ARG A 175 -8.96 -6.76 -6.02
CA ARG A 175 -9.29 -8.08 -5.46
C ARG A 175 -9.19 -8.11 -3.94
N VAL A 176 -8.12 -7.55 -3.37
CA VAL A 176 -7.91 -7.47 -1.92
C VAL A 176 -8.99 -6.61 -1.27
N TYR A 177 -9.32 -5.46 -1.86
CA TYR A 177 -10.37 -4.57 -1.39
C TYR A 177 -11.74 -5.27 -1.39
N SER A 178 -12.15 -5.84 -2.54
CA SER A 178 -13.43 -6.57 -2.65
C SER A 178 -13.51 -7.76 -1.68
N GLN A 179 -12.40 -8.49 -1.48
CA GLN A 179 -12.34 -9.56 -0.50
C GLN A 179 -12.50 -9.03 0.93
N GLY A 180 -11.88 -7.89 1.26
CA GLY A 180 -12.06 -7.19 2.53
C GLY A 180 -13.52 -6.86 2.79
N VAL A 181 -14.19 -6.25 1.82
CA VAL A 181 -15.62 -5.89 1.90
C VAL A 181 -16.50 -7.11 2.12
N ALA A 182 -16.29 -8.18 1.34
CA ALA A 182 -17.05 -9.43 1.47
C ALA A 182 -16.89 -10.05 2.87
N VAL A 183 -15.68 -10.06 3.42
CA VAL A 183 -15.43 -10.61 4.76
C VAL A 183 -16.06 -9.74 5.84
N THR A 184 -16.00 -8.41 5.72
CA THR A 184 -16.67 -7.49 6.66
C THR A 184 -18.18 -7.71 6.65
N LYS A 185 -18.79 -7.85 5.46
CA LYS A 185 -20.21 -8.15 5.30
C LYS A 185 -20.60 -9.47 5.97
N ASP A 186 -19.83 -10.52 5.76
CA ASP A 186 -20.03 -11.83 6.39
C ASP A 186 -20.01 -11.72 7.92
N VAL A 187 -19.05 -10.96 8.48
CA VAL A 187 -18.91 -10.78 9.93
C VAL A 187 -20.09 -10.03 10.51
N ILE A 188 -20.42 -8.86 9.96
CA ILE A 188 -21.49 -8.01 10.51
C ILE A 188 -22.85 -8.72 10.38
N THR A 189 -23.10 -9.37 9.25
CA THR A 189 -24.33 -10.16 9.03
C THR A 189 -24.38 -11.36 9.97
N GLY A 190 -23.26 -12.07 10.15
CA GLY A 190 -23.17 -13.20 11.08
C GLY A 190 -23.47 -12.79 12.53
N VAL A 191 -22.88 -11.68 12.99
CA VAL A 191 -23.16 -11.11 14.32
C VAL A 191 -24.64 -10.73 14.48
N ARG A 192 -25.22 -10.08 13.46
CA ARG A 192 -26.64 -9.70 13.47
C ARG A 192 -27.56 -10.92 13.59
N LEU A 193 -27.25 -12.00 12.90
CA LEU A 193 -28.01 -13.27 12.93
C LEU A 193 -27.65 -14.17 14.13
N GLY A 194 -26.76 -13.75 15.03
CA GLY A 194 -26.32 -14.55 16.17
C GLY A 194 -25.49 -15.79 15.79
N ARG A 195 -24.89 -15.80 14.59
CA ARG A 195 -24.04 -16.90 14.11
C ARG A 195 -22.59 -16.68 14.52
N THR A 196 -21.87 -17.77 14.76
CA THR A 196 -20.41 -17.73 14.97
C THR A 196 -19.71 -17.32 13.67
N THR A 197 -18.97 -16.22 13.71
CA THR A 197 -18.20 -15.71 12.58
C THR A 197 -16.79 -16.29 12.61
N SER A 198 -16.24 -16.65 11.46
CA SER A 198 -14.89 -17.22 11.39
C SER A 198 -13.83 -16.12 11.49
N VAL A 199 -13.29 -15.88 12.68
CA VAL A 199 -12.21 -14.89 12.90
C VAL A 199 -10.98 -15.17 12.02
N LYS A 200 -10.73 -16.43 11.66
CA LYS A 200 -9.68 -16.81 10.69
C LYS A 200 -9.82 -16.13 9.32
N LYS A 201 -11.06 -15.91 8.83
CA LYS A 201 -11.31 -15.23 7.55
C LYS A 201 -10.97 -13.75 7.65
N VAL A 202 -11.34 -13.12 8.77
CA VAL A 202 -11.01 -11.72 9.09
C VAL A 202 -9.51 -11.52 9.15
N LYS A 203 -8.80 -12.38 9.90
CA LYS A 203 -7.34 -12.36 10.02
C LYS A 203 -6.67 -12.46 8.64
N ARG A 204 -7.16 -13.35 7.78
CA ARG A 204 -6.64 -13.49 6.41
C ARG A 204 -6.91 -12.25 5.55
N ALA A 205 -8.10 -11.66 5.63
CA ALA A 205 -8.43 -10.44 4.88
C ALA A 205 -7.55 -9.26 5.33
N VAL A 206 -7.43 -9.06 6.64
CA VAL A 206 -6.53 -8.04 7.20
C VAL A 206 -5.09 -8.29 6.80
N GLN A 207 -4.64 -9.55 6.80
CA GLN A 207 -3.29 -9.88 6.38
C GLN A 207 -3.02 -9.47 4.93
N LEU A 208 -3.98 -9.72 4.02
CA LEU A 208 -3.88 -9.28 2.63
C LEU A 208 -3.89 -7.76 2.51
N ILE A 209 -4.73 -7.05 3.27
CA ILE A 209 -4.75 -5.58 3.30
C ILE A 209 -3.40 -5.03 3.76
N VAL A 210 -2.88 -5.51 4.90
CA VAL A 210 -1.59 -5.05 5.44
C VAL A 210 -0.46 -5.36 4.47
N ASP A 211 -0.42 -6.56 3.91
CA ASP A 211 0.59 -6.93 2.92
C ASP A 211 0.50 -6.00 1.70
N GLN A 212 -0.71 -5.67 1.24
CA GLN A 212 -0.90 -4.75 0.12
C GLN A 212 -0.48 -3.31 0.45
N VAL A 213 -0.77 -2.79 1.65
CA VAL A 213 -0.31 -1.45 2.09
C VAL A 213 1.22 -1.39 2.23
N LEU A 214 1.84 -2.49 2.66
CA LEU A 214 3.29 -2.58 2.75
C LEU A 214 3.95 -2.57 1.36
N ASN A 215 3.35 -3.23 0.37
CA ASN A 215 3.91 -3.38 -0.98
C ASN A 215 3.51 -2.27 -1.96
N ASN A 216 2.32 -1.67 -1.83
CA ASN A 216 1.81 -0.61 -2.72
C ASN A 216 0.77 0.27 -2.00
N GLU A 217 1.27 1.20 -1.19
CA GLU A 217 0.48 2.14 -0.36
C GLU A 217 -0.48 3.00 -1.20
N THR A 218 0.00 3.54 -2.32
CA THR A 218 -0.76 4.44 -3.21
C THR A 218 -1.93 3.74 -3.91
N SER A 219 -1.76 2.49 -4.35
CA SER A 219 -2.84 1.78 -5.06
C SER A 219 -4.03 1.46 -4.15
N LEU A 220 -3.79 1.09 -2.89
CA LEU A 220 -4.88 0.71 -1.99
C LEU A 220 -5.58 1.93 -1.36
N VAL A 221 -4.82 2.98 -1.06
CA VAL A 221 -5.39 4.27 -0.62
C VAL A 221 -6.16 4.94 -1.77
N GLY A 222 -5.71 4.81 -3.02
CA GLY A 222 -6.48 5.28 -4.17
C GLY A 222 -7.82 4.56 -4.35
N LEU A 223 -7.96 3.30 -3.91
CA LEU A 223 -9.24 2.58 -3.99
C LEU A 223 -10.26 3.06 -2.96
N THR A 224 -9.83 3.67 -1.86
CA THR A 224 -10.78 4.23 -0.86
C THR A 224 -11.49 5.48 -1.38
N THR A 225 -10.97 6.12 -2.44
CA THR A 225 -11.57 7.30 -3.06
C THR A 225 -12.54 6.96 -4.21
N LEU A 226 -12.58 5.70 -4.66
CA LEU A 226 -13.52 5.25 -5.70
C LEU A 226 -14.92 5.04 -5.09
N ARG A 227 -15.89 5.82 -5.58
CA ARG A 227 -17.16 6.15 -4.91
C ARG A 227 -18.33 5.21 -5.22
N ASP A 228 -18.12 4.12 -5.95
CA ASP A 228 -19.21 3.37 -6.62
C ASP A 228 -19.53 2.00 -6.00
N TYR A 229 -19.66 1.91 -4.68
CA TYR A 229 -20.17 0.69 -4.04
C TYR A 229 -21.39 0.98 -3.16
N ASP A 230 -22.53 0.43 -3.57
CA ASP A 230 -23.86 0.50 -2.92
C ASP A 230 -23.91 -0.08 -1.48
N GLU A 231 -22.78 -0.54 -0.92
CA GLU A 231 -22.67 -1.16 0.40
C GLU A 231 -21.83 -0.34 1.39
N TYR A 232 -22.30 0.89 1.65
CA TYR A 232 -21.61 1.94 2.42
C TYR A 232 -20.96 1.50 3.75
N SER A 233 -21.67 0.74 4.59
CA SER A 233 -21.14 0.40 5.92
C SER A 233 -19.96 -0.58 5.88
N PHE A 234 -19.89 -1.44 4.86
CA PHE A 234 -18.83 -2.44 4.75
C PHE A 234 -17.58 -1.85 4.10
N THR A 235 -17.75 -0.98 3.11
CA THR A 235 -16.66 -0.22 2.49
C THR A 235 -16.03 0.73 3.50
N HIS A 236 -16.82 1.39 4.34
CA HIS A 236 -16.34 2.25 5.42
C HIS A 236 -15.36 1.52 6.35
N SER A 237 -15.71 0.35 6.90
CA SER A 237 -14.80 -0.38 7.80
C SER A 237 -13.51 -0.82 7.10
N VAL A 238 -13.56 -1.14 5.81
CA VAL A 238 -12.38 -1.47 5.01
C VAL A 238 -11.51 -0.24 4.77
N ASN A 239 -12.09 0.91 4.42
CA ASN A 239 -11.38 2.16 4.24
C ASN A 239 -10.67 2.60 5.54
N VAL A 240 -11.39 2.57 6.66
CA VAL A 240 -10.83 2.88 7.99
C VAL A 240 -9.69 1.92 8.34
N CYS A 241 -9.81 0.64 7.99
CA CYS A 241 -8.72 -0.33 8.13
C CYS A 241 -7.49 0.06 7.28
N ILE A 242 -7.68 0.41 6.01
CA ILE A 242 -6.59 0.80 5.09
C ILE A 242 -5.88 2.05 5.60
N PHE A 243 -6.63 3.11 5.93
CA PHE A 243 -6.07 4.35 6.47
C PHE A 243 -5.33 4.11 7.79
N SER A 244 -5.90 3.32 8.70
CA SER A 244 -5.27 3.01 9.99
C SER A 244 -3.94 2.27 9.81
N VAL A 245 -3.90 1.27 8.93
CA VAL A 245 -2.67 0.51 8.65
C VAL A 245 -1.61 1.41 7.99
N ALA A 246 -2.01 2.24 7.02
CA ALA A 246 -1.10 3.16 6.35
C ALA A 246 -0.52 4.21 7.33
N LEU A 247 -1.36 4.77 8.21
CA LEU A 247 -0.91 5.63 9.31
C LEU A 247 0.05 4.90 10.25
N GLY A 248 -0.32 3.70 10.70
CA GLY A 248 0.52 2.88 11.56
C GLY A 248 1.90 2.61 10.95
N LYS A 249 1.96 2.35 9.64
CA LYS A 249 3.21 2.15 8.90
C LYS A 249 4.08 3.41 8.93
N LYS A 250 3.49 4.60 8.69
CA LYS A 250 4.21 5.90 8.77
C LYS A 250 4.74 6.18 10.17
N LEU A 251 4.03 5.73 11.20
CA LEU A 251 4.45 5.86 12.61
C LEU A 251 5.50 4.82 13.03
N GLY A 252 5.93 3.93 12.13
CA GLY A 252 6.95 2.93 12.39
C GLY A 252 6.46 1.70 13.17
N LEU A 253 5.15 1.41 13.15
CA LEU A 253 4.64 0.18 13.76
C LEU A 253 5.18 -1.05 13.03
N SER A 254 5.55 -2.07 13.81
CA SER A 254 5.98 -3.36 13.28
C SER A 254 4.85 -4.06 12.53
N ARG A 255 5.20 -4.98 11.61
CA ARG A 255 4.21 -5.76 10.85
C ARG A 255 3.18 -6.47 11.73
N LEU A 256 3.59 -7.00 12.89
CA LEU A 256 2.68 -7.62 13.85
C LEU A 256 1.69 -6.60 14.44
N GLN A 257 2.17 -5.42 14.82
CA GLN A 257 1.32 -4.32 15.30
C GLN A 257 0.38 -3.80 14.22
N LEU A 258 0.80 -3.80 12.95
CA LEU A 258 -0.06 -3.44 11.81
C LEU A 258 -1.18 -4.46 11.60
N TYR A 259 -0.91 -5.76 11.76
CA TYR A 259 -1.96 -6.77 11.73
C TYR A 259 -2.96 -6.59 12.87
N ASP A 260 -2.48 -6.33 14.10
CA ASP A 260 -3.37 -6.05 15.22
C ASP A 260 -4.20 -4.79 14.96
N LEU A 261 -3.55 -3.70 14.50
CA LEU A 261 -4.21 -2.43 14.18
C LEU A 261 -5.27 -2.63 13.09
N GLY A 262 -4.95 -3.33 12.01
CA GLY A 262 -5.89 -3.63 10.94
C GLY A 262 -7.09 -4.45 11.43
N MET A 263 -6.87 -5.45 12.28
CA MET A 263 -7.95 -6.22 12.92
C MET A 263 -8.83 -5.33 13.79
N THR A 264 -8.22 -4.43 14.58
CA THR A 264 -8.98 -3.51 15.44
C THR A 264 -9.78 -2.49 14.63
N ALA A 265 -9.21 -1.98 13.55
CA ALA A 265 -9.81 -0.97 12.70
C ALA A 265 -10.94 -1.56 11.85
N LEU A 266 -10.79 -2.77 11.30
CA LEU A 266 -11.85 -3.42 10.52
C LEU A 266 -13.09 -3.74 11.37
N LEU A 267 -12.91 -3.97 12.66
CA LEU A 267 -13.97 -4.39 13.59
C LEU A 267 -14.50 -3.27 14.49
N HIS A 268 -14.01 -2.03 14.35
CA HIS A 268 -14.34 -0.91 15.25
C HIS A 268 -15.85 -0.69 15.39
N ASP A 269 -16.56 -0.88 14.27
CA ASP A 269 -17.97 -0.58 14.09
C ASP A 269 -18.90 -1.80 14.23
N VAL A 270 -18.38 -2.96 14.64
CA VAL A 270 -19.16 -4.22 14.69
C VAL A 270 -20.42 -4.11 15.57
N GLY A 271 -20.43 -3.17 16.52
CA GLY A 271 -21.59 -2.87 17.36
C GLY A 271 -22.81 -2.36 16.58
N LYS A 272 -22.63 -1.78 15.38
CA LYS A 272 -23.74 -1.37 14.50
C LYS A 272 -24.60 -2.55 14.06
N ALA A 273 -24.09 -3.78 14.13
CA ALA A 273 -24.88 -4.99 13.92
C ALA A 273 -26.06 -5.14 14.90
N ARG A 274 -25.97 -4.48 16.06
CA ARG A 274 -26.98 -4.50 17.14
C ARG A 274 -27.93 -3.29 17.13
N VAL A 275 -27.69 -2.31 16.25
CA VAL A 275 -28.58 -1.16 16.07
C VAL A 275 -29.77 -1.57 15.20
N PRO A 276 -31.01 -1.16 15.51
CA PRO A 276 -32.18 -1.41 14.67
C PRO A 276 -31.97 -0.94 13.23
N VAL A 277 -32.44 -1.72 12.25
CA VAL A 277 -32.18 -1.47 10.82
C VAL A 277 -32.85 -0.17 10.37
N GLU A 278 -34.00 0.15 10.94
CA GLU A 278 -34.78 1.36 10.68
C GLU A 278 -34.00 2.62 11.06
N ILE A 279 -33.22 2.55 12.15
CA ILE A 279 -32.35 3.64 12.61
C ILE A 279 -31.05 3.67 11.80
N LEU A 280 -30.45 2.50 11.58
CA LEU A 280 -29.16 2.37 10.89
C LEU A 280 -29.22 2.86 9.44
N ASN A 281 -30.32 2.58 8.75
CA ASN A 281 -30.49 2.91 7.33
C ASN A 281 -31.33 4.18 7.11
N LYS A 282 -31.68 4.92 8.17
CA LYS A 282 -32.49 6.14 8.06
C LYS A 282 -31.79 7.17 7.17
N THR A 283 -32.50 7.67 6.17
CA THR A 283 -31.96 8.66 5.21
C THR A 283 -32.21 10.10 5.64
N THR A 284 -33.08 10.30 6.62
CA THR A 284 -33.32 11.59 7.27
C THR A 284 -32.47 11.71 8.53
N GLY A 285 -32.42 12.91 9.12
CA GLY A 285 -31.72 13.11 10.40
C GLY A 285 -32.28 12.20 11.50
N LEU A 286 -31.38 11.72 12.37
CA LEU A 286 -31.76 10.98 13.58
C LEU A 286 -32.31 11.95 14.62
N ASP A 287 -33.40 11.58 15.29
CA ASP A 287 -33.88 12.30 16.47
C ASP A 287 -33.01 12.01 17.71
N GLU A 288 -33.30 12.65 18.84
CA GLU A 288 -32.49 12.51 20.06
C GLU A 288 -32.49 11.07 20.62
N GLN A 289 -33.60 10.34 20.50
CA GLN A 289 -33.71 8.97 21.00
C GLN A 289 -32.97 7.99 20.09
N GLU A 290 -33.17 8.12 18.78
CA GLU A 290 -32.46 7.37 17.75
C GLU A 290 -30.95 7.61 17.84
N TRP A 291 -30.53 8.86 18.07
CA TRP A 291 -29.14 9.21 18.28
C TRP A 291 -28.55 8.56 19.52
N LYS A 292 -29.29 8.51 20.65
CA LYS A 292 -28.85 7.79 21.86
C LYS A 292 -28.65 6.29 21.61
N ILE A 293 -29.55 5.66 20.83
CA ILE A 293 -29.41 4.26 20.43
C ILE A 293 -28.15 4.08 19.56
N MET A 294 -27.95 4.96 18.57
CA MET A 294 -26.76 4.94 17.72
C MET A 294 -25.48 5.11 18.54
N GLN A 295 -25.44 6.02 19.52
CA GLN A 295 -24.30 6.23 20.42
C GLN A 295 -23.98 5.02 21.31
N GLY A 296 -24.88 4.03 21.39
CA GLY A 296 -24.64 2.78 22.10
C GLY A 296 -23.74 1.80 21.35
N HIS A 297 -23.52 1.96 20.05
CA HIS A 297 -22.78 0.98 19.25
C HIS A 297 -21.33 0.74 19.71
N PRO A 298 -20.56 1.71 20.27
CA PRO A 298 -19.22 1.42 20.77
C PRO A 298 -19.24 0.40 21.92
N TRP A 299 -20.21 0.54 22.84
CA TRP A 299 -20.40 -0.39 23.94
C TRP A 299 -20.89 -1.77 23.46
N MET A 300 -21.86 -1.79 22.54
CA MET A 300 -22.36 -3.04 21.94
C MET A 300 -21.27 -3.77 21.15
N GLY A 301 -20.39 -3.03 20.49
CA GLY A 301 -19.22 -3.55 19.78
C GLY A 301 -18.23 -4.20 20.73
N ALA A 302 -17.87 -3.53 21.81
CA ALA A 302 -16.98 -4.07 22.84
C ALA A 302 -17.53 -5.38 23.44
N LEU A 303 -18.83 -5.43 23.79
CA LEU A 303 -19.47 -6.63 24.32
C LEU A 303 -19.50 -7.78 23.29
N THR A 304 -19.77 -7.45 22.03
CA THR A 304 -19.78 -8.43 20.93
C THR A 304 -18.39 -9.05 20.75
N LEU A 305 -17.35 -8.22 20.68
CA LEU A 305 -15.97 -8.69 20.52
C LEU A 305 -15.49 -9.47 21.73
N PHE A 306 -15.88 -9.08 22.93
CA PHE A 306 -15.59 -9.83 24.15
C PHE A 306 -16.21 -11.23 24.11
N SER A 307 -17.46 -11.35 23.65
CA SER A 307 -18.17 -12.64 23.51
C SER A 307 -17.53 -13.53 22.44
N LEU A 308 -17.18 -12.97 21.28
CA LEU A 308 -16.53 -13.71 20.19
C LEU A 308 -15.13 -14.22 20.57
N ARG A 309 -14.41 -13.47 21.42
CA ARG A 309 -13.08 -13.86 21.91
C ARG A 309 -13.07 -15.15 22.73
N ALA A 310 -14.20 -15.53 23.34
CA ALA A 310 -14.29 -16.80 24.07
C ALA A 310 -14.04 -18.02 23.16
N HIS A 311 -14.16 -17.86 21.84
CA HIS A 311 -14.05 -18.92 20.85
C HIS A 311 -12.89 -18.73 19.86
N ASP A 312 -12.27 -17.54 19.81
CA ASP A 312 -11.28 -17.17 18.79
C ASP A 312 -10.23 -16.14 19.31
N GLU A 313 -9.08 -16.06 18.61
CA GLU A 313 -7.97 -15.13 18.91
C GLU A 313 -8.27 -13.68 18.46
N ILE A 314 -9.24 -13.00 19.09
CA ILE A 314 -9.45 -11.55 18.88
C ILE A 314 -8.48 -10.76 19.78
N PRO A 315 -7.73 -9.77 19.24
CA PRO A 315 -6.87 -8.91 20.06
C PRO A 315 -7.68 -8.14 21.10
N TYR A 316 -7.20 -8.07 22.35
CA TYR A 316 -7.82 -7.23 23.39
C TYR A 316 -7.96 -5.77 22.97
N ARG A 317 -7.03 -5.29 22.14
CA ARG A 317 -7.05 -3.95 21.58
C ARG A 317 -8.30 -3.70 20.72
N ALA A 318 -8.86 -4.73 20.07
CA ALA A 318 -10.07 -4.56 19.26
C ALA A 318 -11.29 -4.20 20.11
N ILE A 319 -11.42 -4.84 21.29
CA ILE A 319 -12.47 -4.53 22.26
C ILE A 319 -12.32 -3.07 22.75
N LEU A 320 -11.09 -2.67 23.04
CA LEU A 320 -10.77 -1.33 23.50
C LEU A 320 -11.10 -0.26 22.44
N VAL A 321 -10.66 -0.48 21.19
CA VAL A 321 -10.89 0.44 20.07
C VAL A 321 -12.38 0.52 19.72
N ALA A 322 -13.10 -0.61 19.70
CA ALA A 322 -14.54 -0.61 19.50
C ALA A 322 -15.25 0.26 20.55
N HIS A 323 -14.75 0.30 21.79
CA HIS A 323 -15.28 1.18 22.82
C HIS A 323 -14.85 2.64 22.68
N GLU A 324 -13.63 2.91 22.20
CA GLU A 324 -13.00 4.24 22.29
C GLU A 324 -13.04 5.09 21.01
N HIS A 325 -13.32 4.52 19.84
CA HIS A 325 -13.08 5.21 18.56
C HIS A 325 -13.90 6.50 18.35
N HIS A 326 -14.97 6.74 19.12
CA HIS A 326 -15.72 8.01 19.14
C HIS A 326 -15.42 8.90 20.35
N MET A 327 -14.49 8.51 21.21
CA MET A 327 -13.93 9.39 22.23
C MET A 327 -13.01 10.41 21.58
N LYS A 328 -12.99 11.61 22.15
CA LYS A 328 -11.99 12.63 21.83
C LYS A 328 -10.78 12.45 22.74
N VAL A 329 -9.65 13.07 22.39
CA VAL A 329 -8.43 13.05 23.21
C VAL A 329 -8.67 13.62 24.62
N ASP A 330 -9.58 14.60 24.73
CA ASP A 330 -10.03 15.19 26.00
C ASP A 330 -11.16 14.40 26.70
N LEU A 331 -11.54 13.24 26.16
CA LEU A 331 -12.61 12.35 26.62
C LEU A 331 -14.03 12.96 26.58
N SER A 332 -14.24 14.11 25.91
CA SER A 332 -15.56 14.75 25.81
C SER A 332 -16.51 14.08 24.80
N GLY A 333 -15.99 13.13 24.01
CA GLY A 333 -16.76 12.30 23.08
C GLY A 333 -17.65 11.26 23.77
N TYR A 334 -17.95 10.16 23.07
CA TYR A 334 -18.77 9.07 23.61
C TYR A 334 -18.16 7.69 23.33
N PRO A 335 -18.42 6.70 24.19
CA PRO A 335 -19.04 6.82 25.52
C PRO A 335 -18.16 7.58 26.50
N ARG A 336 -18.76 8.23 27.52
CA ARG A 336 -17.99 8.95 28.53
C ARG A 336 -17.42 7.97 29.57
N PRO A 337 -16.11 7.98 29.84
CA PRO A 337 -15.53 7.09 30.82
C PRO A 337 -15.89 7.51 32.25
N ILE A 338 -16.15 6.53 33.11
CA ILE A 338 -16.48 6.76 34.53
C ILE A 338 -15.21 7.07 35.35
N ARG A 339 -14.03 6.62 34.87
CA ARG A 339 -12.73 6.82 35.53
C ARG A 339 -11.77 7.59 34.64
N PRO A 340 -10.85 8.40 35.20
CA PRO A 340 -9.77 9.02 34.44
C PRO A 340 -8.99 7.97 33.66
N ARG A 341 -8.72 8.26 32.37
CA ARG A 341 -7.99 7.36 31.50
C ARG A 341 -7.33 8.11 30.36
N THR A 342 -6.42 7.44 29.66
CA THR A 342 -5.81 7.95 28.44
C THR A 342 -6.23 7.07 27.28
N MET A 343 -6.69 7.69 26.20
CA MET A 343 -7.08 6.98 24.98
C MET A 343 -5.85 6.30 24.37
N GLY A 344 -5.99 5.02 24.01
CA GLY A 344 -4.90 4.22 23.46
C GLY A 344 -4.48 4.69 22.06
N ILE A 345 -3.22 4.47 21.69
CA ILE A 345 -2.69 4.89 20.37
C ILE A 345 -3.49 4.31 19.20
N PHE A 346 -3.93 3.05 19.27
CA PHE A 346 -4.76 2.45 18.22
C PHE A 346 -6.11 3.14 18.11
N SER A 347 -6.74 3.47 19.24
CA SER A 347 -8.02 4.20 19.26
C SER A 347 -7.88 5.59 18.66
N ARG A 348 -6.76 6.30 18.93
CA ARG A 348 -6.48 7.61 18.31
C ARG A 348 -6.27 7.49 16.81
N ILE A 349 -5.52 6.49 16.35
CA ILE A 349 -5.30 6.24 14.91
C ILE A 349 -6.64 5.96 14.23
N VAL A 350 -7.44 5.06 14.81
CA VAL A 350 -8.74 4.67 14.25
C VAL A 350 -9.74 5.83 14.30
N ALA A 351 -9.78 6.63 15.37
CA ALA A 351 -10.65 7.81 15.45
C ALA A 351 -10.34 8.85 14.36
N VAL A 352 -9.06 9.05 14.04
CA VAL A 352 -8.63 9.94 12.95
C VAL A 352 -9.02 9.36 11.58
N ALA A 353 -8.76 8.07 11.35
CA ALA A 353 -9.12 7.39 10.10
C ALA A 353 -10.64 7.33 9.87
N ASP A 354 -11.42 6.97 10.90
CA ASP A 354 -12.88 6.97 10.91
C ASP A 354 -13.43 8.37 10.64
N GLY A 355 -12.97 9.38 11.39
CA GLY A 355 -13.41 10.75 11.21
C GLY A 355 -13.21 11.30 9.79
N PHE A 356 -12.09 10.95 9.16
CA PHE A 356 -11.81 11.33 7.77
C PHE A 356 -12.73 10.62 6.77
N ASP A 357 -12.82 9.28 6.83
CA ASP A 357 -13.63 8.49 5.91
C ASP A 357 -15.13 8.77 6.07
N ALA A 358 -15.58 8.96 7.31
CA ALA A 358 -16.94 9.34 7.66
C ALA A 358 -17.38 10.67 7.03
N ALA A 359 -16.49 11.67 7.02
CA ALA A 359 -16.80 13.01 6.53
C ALA A 359 -16.71 13.11 5.00
N THR A 360 -15.86 12.29 4.38
CA THR A 360 -15.60 12.29 2.94
C THR A 360 -16.51 11.34 2.14
N THR A 361 -17.22 10.43 2.81
CA THR A 361 -18.10 9.44 2.16
C THR A 361 -19.58 9.75 2.45
N ARG A 362 -20.45 9.73 1.43
CA ARG A 362 -21.91 9.97 1.57
C ARG A 362 -22.57 8.95 2.49
N ARG A 363 -23.12 9.37 3.64
CA ARG A 363 -23.92 8.52 4.55
C ARG A 363 -25.40 8.58 4.18
N SER A 364 -26.18 7.58 4.60
CA SER A 364 -27.65 7.60 4.48
C SER A 364 -28.25 8.93 4.96
N TYR A 365 -27.76 9.46 6.09
CA TYR A 365 -28.21 10.71 6.70
C TYR A 365 -27.34 11.95 6.35
N GLN A 366 -26.29 11.79 5.53
CA GLN A 366 -25.42 12.89 5.08
C GLN A 366 -25.41 12.94 3.55
N THR A 367 -26.30 13.77 3.01
CA THR A 367 -26.60 13.85 1.57
C THR A 367 -25.50 14.54 0.75
N VAL A 368 -24.61 15.30 1.38
CA VAL A 368 -23.48 15.99 0.74
C VAL A 368 -22.18 15.55 1.42
N ALA A 369 -21.32 14.85 0.67
CA ALA A 369 -19.96 14.57 1.09
C ALA A 369 -19.17 15.89 1.14
N ILE A 370 -18.36 16.07 2.18
CA ILE A 370 -17.46 17.22 2.27
C ILE A 370 -16.23 16.90 1.44
N GLU A 371 -15.74 17.87 0.67
CA GLU A 371 -14.53 17.66 -0.12
C GLU A 371 -13.34 17.32 0.79
N PRO A 372 -12.51 16.32 0.44
CA PRO A 372 -11.46 15.81 1.31
C PRO A 372 -10.48 16.86 1.85
N ASP A 373 -10.14 17.88 1.07
CA ASP A 373 -9.28 19.00 1.50
C ASP A 373 -9.93 19.82 2.63
N GLN A 374 -11.24 20.05 2.55
CA GLN A 374 -12.00 20.76 3.58
C GLN A 374 -12.07 19.94 4.87
N VAL A 375 -12.25 18.62 4.76
CA VAL A 375 -12.22 17.71 5.91
C VAL A 375 -10.86 17.76 6.60
N LEU A 376 -9.75 17.65 5.85
CA LEU A 376 -8.40 17.73 6.42
C LEU A 376 -8.15 19.08 7.09
N LYS A 377 -8.58 20.18 6.47
CA LYS A 377 -8.50 21.53 7.06
C LYS A 377 -9.30 21.62 8.35
N GLU A 378 -10.50 21.06 8.40
CA GLU A 378 -11.31 21.07 9.62
C GLU A 378 -10.69 20.21 10.73
N MET A 379 -10.23 19.00 10.40
CA MET A 379 -9.54 18.11 11.36
C MET A 379 -8.29 18.77 11.95
N TRP A 380 -7.58 19.57 11.17
CA TRP A 380 -6.38 20.29 11.60
C TRP A 380 -6.68 21.53 12.45
N SER A 381 -7.66 22.35 12.02
CA SER A 381 -7.88 23.69 12.58
C SER A 381 -8.95 23.77 13.66
N ASN A 382 -9.85 22.78 13.76
CA ASN A 382 -10.98 22.82 14.69
C ASN A 382 -10.69 22.00 15.97
N PRO A 383 -10.26 22.63 17.08
CA PRO A 383 -9.97 21.90 18.32
C PRO A 383 -11.20 21.20 18.91
N LYS A 384 -12.43 21.64 18.58
CA LYS A 384 -13.66 21.00 19.07
C LYS A 384 -13.85 19.58 18.54
N ARG A 385 -13.18 19.22 17.44
CA ARG A 385 -13.16 17.84 16.91
C ARG A 385 -12.37 16.89 17.82
N GLY A 386 -11.38 17.39 18.55
CA GLY A 386 -10.67 16.66 19.60
C GLY A 386 -9.83 15.47 19.12
N TYR A 387 -9.34 15.53 17.88
CA TYR A 387 -8.40 14.56 17.32
C TYR A 387 -6.96 14.82 17.82
N ASP A 388 -6.12 13.79 17.77
CA ASP A 388 -4.68 13.92 18.03
C ASP A 388 -4.00 14.62 16.83
N THR A 389 -3.52 15.85 17.03
CA THR A 389 -2.99 16.69 15.94
C THR A 389 -1.76 16.10 15.26
N VAL A 390 -0.96 15.30 15.97
CA VAL A 390 0.20 14.61 15.38
C VAL A 390 -0.27 13.55 14.39
N LEU A 391 -1.34 12.84 14.71
CA LEU A 391 -1.93 11.84 13.83
C LEU A 391 -2.67 12.46 12.65
N VAL A 392 -3.35 13.60 12.86
CA VAL A 392 -3.94 14.37 11.76
C VAL A 392 -2.85 14.85 10.80
N LYS A 393 -1.72 15.34 11.30
CA LYS A 393 -0.56 15.68 10.46
C LYS A 393 -0.05 14.48 9.65
N ALA A 394 0.07 13.33 10.30
CA ALA A 394 0.50 12.10 9.63
C ALA A 394 -0.49 11.68 8.52
N LEU A 395 -1.80 11.88 8.74
CA LEU A 395 -2.83 11.62 7.74
C LEU A 395 -2.71 12.57 6.54
N ILE A 396 -2.51 13.87 6.80
CA ILE A 396 -2.29 14.87 5.74
C ILE A 396 -1.04 14.52 4.92
N ASN A 397 0.05 14.09 5.57
CA ASN A 397 1.26 13.67 4.88
C ASN A 397 1.08 12.36 4.09
N LEU A 398 0.16 11.50 4.51
CA LEU A 398 -0.14 10.24 3.84
C LEU A 398 -0.98 10.46 2.57
N ILE A 399 -2.03 11.26 2.67
CA ILE A 399 -3.02 11.46 1.59
C ILE A 399 -2.60 12.61 0.66
N GLY A 400 -1.81 13.56 1.16
CA GLY A 400 -1.52 14.83 0.51
C GLY A 400 -2.52 15.92 0.91
N VAL A 401 -2.18 17.18 0.60
CA VAL A 401 -3.09 18.31 0.83
C VAL A 401 -4.31 18.22 -0.08
N TYR A 402 -4.10 17.71 -1.30
CA TYR A 402 -5.14 17.46 -2.29
C TYR A 402 -5.16 15.96 -2.59
N PRO A 403 -6.14 15.22 -2.06
CA PRO A 403 -6.24 13.78 -2.27
C PRO A 403 -6.50 13.40 -3.72
N VAL A 404 -6.20 12.14 -4.06
CA VAL A 404 -6.49 11.58 -5.39
C VAL A 404 -7.99 11.68 -5.70
N GLY A 405 -8.30 12.23 -6.88
CA GLY A 405 -9.67 12.48 -7.34
C GLY A 405 -10.18 13.90 -7.06
N THR A 406 -9.45 14.73 -6.32
CA THR A 406 -9.79 16.15 -6.15
C THR A 406 -9.67 16.90 -7.49
N CYS A 407 -10.71 17.66 -7.85
CA CYS A 407 -10.69 18.51 -9.05
C CYS A 407 -10.16 19.90 -8.68
N VAL A 408 -9.17 20.39 -9.42
CA VAL A 408 -8.43 21.62 -9.14
C VAL A 408 -8.34 22.51 -10.37
N ILE A 409 -8.30 23.82 -10.14
CA ILE A 409 -8.04 24.84 -11.16
C ILE A 409 -6.63 25.37 -10.95
N LEU A 410 -5.87 25.38 -12.02
CA LEU A 410 -4.48 25.82 -12.04
C LEU A 410 -4.37 27.32 -12.35
N ASP A 411 -3.21 27.90 -12.06
CA ASP A 411 -2.85 29.30 -12.39
C ASP A 411 -2.77 29.55 -13.90
N THR A 412 -2.59 28.49 -14.68
CA THR A 412 -2.70 28.46 -16.15
C THR A 412 -4.14 28.46 -16.67
N PHE A 413 -5.15 28.52 -15.79
CA PHE A 413 -6.58 28.36 -16.09
C PHE A 413 -7.02 26.97 -16.57
N GLU A 414 -6.11 25.99 -16.58
CA GLU A 414 -6.43 24.59 -16.83
C GLU A 414 -7.24 24.00 -15.66
N VAL A 415 -8.13 23.04 -15.97
CA VAL A 415 -8.82 22.21 -14.97
C VAL A 415 -8.20 20.82 -14.98
N ALA A 416 -7.85 20.32 -13.80
CA ALA A 416 -7.17 19.04 -13.66
C ALA A 416 -7.74 18.19 -12.51
N VAL A 417 -7.59 16.87 -12.63
CA VAL A 417 -7.96 15.90 -11.59
C VAL A 417 -6.69 15.37 -10.95
N VAL A 418 -6.58 15.42 -9.63
CA VAL A 418 -5.40 14.91 -8.91
C VAL A 418 -5.27 13.40 -9.12
N ALA A 419 -4.20 12.96 -9.76
CA ALA A 419 -3.95 11.58 -10.13
C ALA A 419 -3.06 10.82 -9.12
N GLY A 420 -2.26 11.54 -8.33
CA GLY A 420 -1.34 10.94 -7.37
C GLY A 420 -0.73 11.96 -6.41
N PRO A 421 -0.10 11.49 -5.33
CA PRO A 421 0.62 12.37 -4.40
C PRO A 421 1.80 13.05 -5.09
N SER A 422 2.39 14.06 -4.44
CA SER A 422 3.60 14.70 -4.94
C SER A 422 4.74 13.69 -5.10
N PRO A 423 5.48 13.69 -6.23
CA PRO A 423 6.70 12.91 -6.39
C PRO A 423 7.78 13.33 -5.36
N ASP A 424 7.80 14.62 -5.03
CA ASP A 424 8.62 15.18 -3.96
C ASP A 424 7.82 15.22 -2.65
N GLY A 425 8.15 14.33 -1.72
CA GLY A 425 7.47 14.20 -0.43
C GLY A 425 7.56 15.43 0.48
N GLN A 426 8.37 16.43 0.15
CA GLN A 426 8.41 17.71 0.87
C GLN A 426 7.36 18.71 0.35
N GLN A 427 6.93 18.59 -0.90
CA GLN A 427 5.99 19.51 -1.58
C GLN A 427 4.57 18.94 -1.62
N LEU A 428 3.96 18.71 -0.45
CA LEU A 428 2.64 18.06 -0.32
C LEU A 428 1.47 18.80 -1.01
N ASN A 429 1.65 20.08 -1.33
CA ASN A 429 0.69 20.92 -2.06
C ASN A 429 0.88 20.87 -3.59
N ARG A 430 1.82 20.06 -4.10
CA ARG A 430 2.15 19.91 -5.53
C ARG A 430 1.95 18.46 -6.00
N PRO A 431 0.69 17.96 -6.02
CA PRO A 431 0.40 16.60 -6.47
C PRO A 431 0.66 16.39 -7.96
N MET A 432 0.62 15.13 -8.40
CA MET A 432 0.49 14.80 -9.82
C MET A 432 -0.97 14.95 -10.24
N VAL A 433 -1.22 15.55 -11.40
CA VAL A 433 -2.57 15.85 -11.90
C VAL A 433 -2.75 15.38 -13.34
N ARG A 434 -3.98 15.05 -13.73
CA ARG A 434 -4.39 14.77 -15.10
C ARG A 434 -5.17 15.96 -15.64
N ILE A 435 -4.71 16.56 -16.73
CA ILE A 435 -5.41 17.71 -17.35
C ILE A 435 -6.70 17.22 -17.99
N ALA A 436 -7.81 17.82 -17.56
CA ALA A 436 -9.16 17.52 -18.02
C ALA A 436 -9.69 18.60 -18.97
N ILE A 437 -9.32 19.86 -18.74
CA ILE A 437 -9.69 21.00 -19.59
C ILE A 437 -8.46 21.90 -19.76
N THR A 438 -8.13 22.23 -21.00
CA THR A 438 -7.03 23.13 -21.37
C THR A 438 -7.37 24.59 -21.11
N ALA A 439 -6.36 25.48 -21.13
CA ALA A 439 -6.53 26.90 -20.83
C ALA A 439 -7.50 27.65 -21.79
N ASP A 440 -7.68 27.14 -23.01
CA ASP A 440 -8.62 27.62 -24.02
C ASP A 440 -10.06 27.09 -23.84
N GLY A 441 -10.29 26.25 -22.82
CA GLY A 441 -11.58 25.64 -22.53
C GLY A 441 -11.85 24.34 -23.28
N GLY A 442 -10.87 23.82 -24.02
CA GLY A 442 -10.97 22.53 -24.70
C GLY A 442 -11.03 21.37 -23.71
N ALA A 443 -12.02 20.48 -23.85
CA ALA A 443 -12.08 19.26 -23.06
C ALA A 443 -11.04 18.26 -23.58
N VAL A 444 -10.22 17.72 -22.67
CA VAL A 444 -9.25 16.67 -22.97
C VAL A 444 -9.92 15.31 -22.75
N PRO A 445 -9.86 14.37 -23.72
CA PRO A 445 -10.41 13.05 -23.53
C PRO A 445 -9.71 12.31 -22.36
N PRO A 446 -10.46 11.60 -21.50
CA PRO A 446 -9.87 10.81 -20.42
C PRO A 446 -8.87 9.76 -20.96
N PRO A 447 -7.78 9.45 -20.23
CA PRO A 447 -7.48 9.93 -18.88
C PRO A 447 -6.68 11.25 -18.85
N GLY A 448 -6.61 12.00 -19.96
CA GLY A 448 -5.87 13.24 -20.04
C GLY A 448 -4.35 13.12 -19.89
N GLU A 449 -3.64 14.24 -20.04
CA GLU A 449 -2.18 14.31 -19.87
C GLU A 449 -1.80 14.31 -18.38
N LEU A 450 -0.87 13.44 -17.98
CA LEU A 450 -0.37 13.36 -16.61
C LEU A 450 0.80 14.34 -16.42
N VAL A 451 0.64 15.29 -15.50
CA VAL A 451 1.60 16.37 -15.23
C VAL A 451 1.97 16.38 -13.76
N ALA A 452 3.26 16.52 -13.44
CA ALA A 452 3.71 16.74 -12.08
C ALA A 452 3.78 18.25 -11.78
N LEU A 453 3.05 18.72 -10.75
CA LEU A 453 3.07 20.14 -10.38
C LEU A 453 4.39 20.59 -9.73
N THR A 454 5.35 19.67 -9.58
CA THR A 454 6.73 19.94 -9.18
C THR A 454 7.64 20.31 -10.37
N GLU A 455 7.17 20.18 -11.61
CA GLU A 455 7.94 20.56 -12.80
C GLU A 455 8.29 22.05 -12.77
N GLN A 456 9.58 22.35 -12.95
CA GLN A 456 10.10 23.71 -12.95
C GLN A 456 10.33 24.21 -14.39
N ASP A 457 10.27 25.52 -14.56
CA ASP A 457 10.71 26.22 -15.76
C ASP A 457 12.22 26.51 -15.70
N GLU A 458 12.75 27.14 -16.76
CA GLU A 458 14.17 27.52 -16.86
C GLU A 458 14.61 28.51 -15.77
N THR A 459 13.67 29.14 -15.06
CA THR A 459 13.93 30.07 -13.96
C THR A 459 13.90 29.40 -12.58
N GLY A 460 13.58 28.11 -12.52
CA GLY A 460 13.42 27.35 -11.29
C GLY A 460 12.05 27.53 -10.61
N ALA A 461 11.11 28.25 -11.24
CA ALA A 461 9.74 28.39 -10.74
C ALA A 461 8.89 27.20 -11.20
N CYS A 462 7.93 26.78 -10.37
CA CYS A 462 7.01 25.71 -10.75
C CYS A 462 6.11 26.18 -11.91
N ARG A 463 5.99 25.37 -12.97
CA ARG A 463 5.24 25.72 -14.18
C ARG A 463 3.74 25.93 -13.94
N ARG A 464 3.19 25.25 -12.93
CA ARG A 464 1.75 25.22 -12.62
C ARG A 464 1.52 25.17 -11.13
N SER A 465 0.51 25.90 -10.65
CA SER A 465 0.10 25.95 -9.24
C SER A 465 -1.39 25.83 -9.07
N ILE A 466 -1.83 25.12 -8.02
CA ILE A 466 -3.25 25.02 -7.68
C ILE A 466 -3.73 26.34 -7.10
N VAL A 467 -4.72 26.95 -7.76
CA VAL A 467 -5.38 28.19 -7.31
C VAL A 467 -6.57 27.86 -6.42
N LYS A 468 -7.41 26.90 -6.82
CA LYS A 468 -8.61 26.52 -6.06
C LYS A 468 -9.07 25.09 -6.37
N VAL A 469 -9.72 24.47 -5.39
CA VAL A 469 -10.49 23.23 -5.56
C VAL A 469 -11.87 23.56 -6.14
N THR A 470 -12.40 22.69 -7.01
CA THR A 470 -13.71 22.87 -7.64
C THR A 470 -14.50 21.58 -7.71
N ASP A 471 -15.81 21.70 -7.90
CA ASP A 471 -16.70 20.55 -8.11
C ASP A 471 -16.58 20.07 -9.58
N PRO A 472 -16.22 18.80 -9.83
CA PRO A 472 -16.07 18.25 -11.17
C PRO A 472 -17.38 18.28 -11.98
N THR A 473 -18.54 18.21 -11.32
CA THR A 473 -19.85 18.20 -12.00
C THR A 473 -20.15 19.52 -12.71
N ARG A 474 -19.59 20.64 -12.22
CA ARG A 474 -19.71 21.97 -12.85
C ARG A 474 -19.06 22.03 -14.24
N TYR A 475 -18.15 21.11 -14.50
CA TYR A 475 -17.37 21.00 -15.73
C TYR A 475 -17.75 19.77 -16.56
N GLY A 476 -18.81 19.05 -16.17
CA GLY A 476 -19.23 17.81 -16.83
C GLY A 476 -18.23 16.66 -16.69
N LEU A 477 -17.36 16.71 -15.67
CA LEU A 477 -16.30 15.72 -15.47
C LEU A 477 -16.79 14.59 -14.55
N THR A 478 -16.58 13.35 -14.97
CA THR A 478 -16.70 12.16 -14.12
C THR A 478 -15.30 11.77 -13.65
N VAL A 479 -15.03 11.93 -12.35
CA VAL A 479 -13.69 11.69 -11.78
C VAL A 479 -13.19 10.26 -12.06
N GLY A 480 -14.08 9.27 -12.04
CA GLY A 480 -13.74 7.87 -12.29
C GLY A 480 -13.05 7.63 -13.63
N ASP A 481 -13.44 8.36 -14.68
CA ASP A 481 -12.93 8.17 -16.05
C ASP A 481 -11.41 8.49 -16.19
N TYR A 482 -10.85 9.23 -15.23
CA TYR A 482 -9.43 9.62 -15.22
C TYR A 482 -8.51 8.59 -14.53
N PHE A 483 -9.06 7.50 -14.00
CA PHE A 483 -8.33 6.46 -13.27
C PHE A 483 -8.42 5.06 -13.91
N VAL A 484 -9.27 4.90 -14.93
CA VAL A 484 -9.50 3.64 -15.66
C VAL A 484 -8.46 3.43 -16.75
#